data_AF-A0A2E8EAX2-F1
#
_entry.id   AF-A0A2E8EAX2-F1
#
_cell.length_a   1.000
_cell.length_b   1.000
_cell.length_c   1.000
_cell.angle_alpha   90.00
_cell.angle_beta   90.00
_cell.angle_gamma   90.00
#
_symmetry.space_group_name_H-M   'P 1'
#
loop_
_entity.id
_entity.type
_entity.pdbx_description
1 polymer ?
#
loop_
_entity_poly.entity_id
_entity_poly.type
_entity_poly.pdbx_seq_one_letter_code
_entity_poly.pdbx_strand_id
1 'polypeptide(L)'
;MTSDTGPAGASSVSIPVPPGVSGRADLLIAILGIQANPNTSGPDGWTEVPGFAGFNGALCQADGEGTACQLAVYYRIADGSETTASFSWGGMRRAAGAVLRFSNVDADAPVGVARPDRGSSDAPTAPTITTTQDGSRVLRIVVCELDEAGIFLPGALALSDEPPSSRLNIVSFPDAVTDPTNGCGPPLSACDATVRAVGLAVSDTRHARAGPSGPVSWELGGGDQWLTASIEIKRAPR
;
A
#
# COMPACT_ATOMS: atom_id res chain seq x y z
N MET A 1 0.14 -11.48 7.09
CA MET A 1 0.65 -10.47 6.14
C MET A 1 2.16 -10.56 6.10
N THR A 2 2.76 -10.01 5.05
CA THR A 2 4.21 -9.92 4.81
C THR A 2 4.46 -8.60 4.08
N SER A 3 5.65 -8.04 4.24
CA SER A 3 6.02 -6.76 3.64
C SER A 3 7.50 -6.75 3.30
N ASP A 4 7.86 -5.97 2.30
CA ASP A 4 9.25 -5.77 1.90
C ASP A 4 9.43 -4.37 1.32
N THR A 5 10.67 -3.88 1.35
CA THR A 5 11.06 -2.63 0.68
C THR A 5 12.08 -2.95 -0.39
N GLY A 6 11.92 -2.36 -1.57
CA GLY A 6 12.97 -2.44 -2.58
C GLY A 6 14.26 -1.81 -2.02
N PRO A 7 15.43 -2.47 -2.15
CA PRO A 7 16.69 -1.82 -1.83
C PRO A 7 16.87 -0.58 -2.70
N ALA A 8 17.71 0.38 -2.31
CA ALA A 8 17.92 1.53 -3.19
C ALA A 8 18.51 1.11 -4.54
N GLY A 9 18.14 1.82 -5.59
CA GLY A 9 18.50 1.40 -6.94
C GLY A 9 17.69 0.21 -7.44
N ALA A 10 16.69 -0.27 -6.69
CA ALA A 10 15.83 -1.34 -7.15
C ALA A 10 15.03 -0.91 -8.38
N SER A 11 14.90 -1.87 -9.29
CA SER A 11 13.92 -1.90 -10.37
C SER A 11 12.87 -3.00 -10.11
N SER A 12 12.88 -3.59 -8.91
CA SER A 12 11.96 -4.67 -8.51
C SER A 12 11.91 -4.86 -6.98
N VAL A 13 10.83 -5.49 -6.51
CA VAL A 13 10.69 -6.02 -5.15
C VAL A 13 9.92 -7.34 -5.19
N SER A 14 10.32 -8.30 -4.36
CA SER A 14 9.69 -9.62 -4.28
C SER A 14 9.20 -9.88 -2.86
N ILE A 15 7.91 -9.78 -2.64
CA ILE A 15 7.33 -9.90 -1.30
C ILE A 15 6.87 -11.36 -1.10
N PRO A 16 7.33 -12.07 -0.06
CA PRO A 16 6.86 -13.41 0.24
C PRO A 16 5.35 -13.43 0.45
N VAL A 17 4.65 -14.47 0.01
CA VAL A 17 3.21 -14.62 0.30
C VAL A 17 3.05 -15.11 1.75
N PRO A 18 2.15 -14.52 2.56
CA PRO A 18 1.91 -15.01 3.92
C PRO A 18 1.50 -16.49 3.92
N PRO A 19 1.72 -17.26 5.00
CA PRO A 19 1.19 -18.63 5.11
C PRO A 19 -0.35 -18.62 5.26
N GLY A 20 -0.99 -19.75 5.00
CA GLY A 20 -2.46 -19.85 4.89
C GLY A 20 -2.98 -21.22 5.27
N VAL A 21 -4.30 -21.35 5.27
CA VAL A 21 -4.95 -22.62 5.62
C VAL A 21 -5.24 -23.38 4.33
N SER A 22 -4.63 -24.56 4.18
CA SER A 22 -4.84 -25.43 3.02
C SER A 22 -6.33 -25.73 2.81
N GLY A 23 -6.77 -25.69 1.54
CA GLY A 23 -8.15 -26.03 1.16
C GLY A 23 -9.18 -24.92 1.33
N ARG A 24 -8.78 -23.67 1.56
CA ARG A 24 -9.65 -22.49 1.51
C ARG A 24 -9.22 -21.54 0.40
N ALA A 25 -10.18 -21.04 -0.36
CA ALA A 25 -9.98 -19.94 -1.30
C ALA A 25 -9.79 -18.65 -0.50
N ASP A 26 -8.55 -18.39 -0.11
CA ASP A 26 -8.15 -17.12 0.50
C ASP A 26 -7.83 -16.10 -0.60
N LEU A 27 -8.19 -14.84 -0.39
CA LEU A 27 -7.80 -13.73 -1.27
C LEU A 27 -6.43 -13.22 -0.86
N LEU A 28 -5.51 -13.16 -1.80
CA LEU A 28 -4.26 -12.43 -1.69
C LEU A 28 -4.41 -11.06 -2.32
N ILE A 29 -3.94 -10.02 -1.62
CA ILE A 29 -3.83 -8.65 -2.15
C ILE A 29 -2.35 -8.25 -2.08
N ALA A 30 -1.76 -7.93 -3.23
CA ALA A 30 -0.41 -7.40 -3.33
C ALA A 30 -0.48 -5.88 -3.58
N ILE A 31 0.27 -5.13 -2.80
CA ILE A 31 0.24 -3.66 -2.75
C ILE A 31 1.66 -3.16 -2.98
N LEU A 32 1.81 -2.17 -3.84
CA LEU A 32 3.07 -1.49 -4.08
C LEU A 32 2.84 0.03 -4.03
N GLY A 33 3.50 0.69 -3.09
CA GLY A 33 3.77 2.13 -3.16
C GLY A 33 5.15 2.35 -3.75
N ILE A 34 5.27 3.20 -4.77
CA ILE A 34 6.54 3.46 -5.47
C ILE A 34 6.72 4.95 -5.71
N GLN A 35 7.97 5.39 -5.66
CA GLN A 35 8.34 6.77 -5.96
C GLN A 35 8.08 7.13 -7.42
N ALA A 36 7.52 8.33 -7.62
CA ALA A 36 7.16 8.93 -8.88
C ALA A 36 6.11 8.11 -9.67
N ASN A 37 6.18 8.14 -10.99
CA ASN A 37 5.28 7.41 -11.89
C ASN A 37 6.09 6.61 -12.93
N PRO A 38 6.87 5.59 -12.53
CA PRO A 38 7.56 4.73 -13.46
C PRO A 38 6.60 3.74 -14.13
N ASN A 39 6.93 3.29 -15.34
CA ASN A 39 6.27 2.13 -15.93
C ASN A 39 6.46 0.94 -14.99
N THR A 40 5.37 0.38 -14.48
CA THR A 40 5.37 -0.66 -13.45
C THR A 40 4.65 -1.91 -13.96
N SER A 41 5.23 -3.07 -13.68
CA SER A 41 4.67 -4.40 -13.94
C SER A 41 4.38 -5.12 -12.63
N GLY A 42 3.17 -5.67 -12.53
CA GLY A 42 2.75 -6.46 -11.38
C GLY A 42 3.17 -7.93 -11.44
N PRO A 43 2.80 -8.71 -10.41
CA PRO A 43 3.14 -10.12 -10.32
C PRO A 43 2.41 -10.99 -11.37
N ASP A 44 3.13 -11.95 -11.95
CA ASP A 44 2.59 -12.84 -12.97
C ASP A 44 1.39 -13.67 -12.47
N GLY A 45 0.31 -13.67 -13.25
CA GLY A 45 -0.92 -14.40 -12.92
C GLY A 45 -1.79 -13.73 -11.85
N TRP A 46 -1.50 -12.48 -11.47
CA TRP A 46 -2.36 -11.68 -10.61
C TRP A 46 -3.22 -10.72 -11.44
N THR A 47 -4.38 -10.35 -10.90
CA THR A 47 -5.33 -9.44 -11.54
C THR A 47 -5.20 -8.05 -10.93
N GLU A 48 -5.20 -7.00 -11.75
CA GLU A 48 -5.21 -5.61 -11.26
C GLU A 48 -6.52 -5.29 -10.56
N VAL A 49 -6.45 -4.61 -9.42
CA VAL A 49 -7.64 -3.98 -8.82
C VAL A 49 -8.04 -2.80 -9.72
N PRO A 50 -9.32 -2.73 -10.16
CA PRO A 50 -9.78 -1.63 -10.99
C PRO A 50 -9.45 -0.27 -10.37
N GLY A 51 -8.83 0.61 -11.16
CA GLY A 51 -8.42 1.95 -10.74
C GLY A 51 -6.99 2.09 -10.21
N PHE A 52 -6.19 1.01 -10.19
CA PHE A 52 -4.81 1.01 -9.64
C PHE A 52 -3.73 0.42 -10.58
N ALA A 53 -3.91 0.45 -11.90
CA ALA A 53 -2.98 -0.17 -12.86
C ALA A 53 -1.61 0.54 -12.95
N GLY A 54 -0.50 -0.17 -13.22
CA GLY A 54 0.87 0.39 -13.23
C GLY A 54 1.19 1.50 -14.26
N PHE A 55 0.36 1.68 -15.29
CA PHE A 55 0.46 2.76 -16.28
C PHE A 55 -0.84 3.58 -16.23
N ASN A 56 -0.77 4.87 -15.89
CA ASN A 56 -1.95 5.69 -15.48
C ASN A 56 -2.66 5.17 -14.22
N GLY A 57 -1.89 4.65 -13.28
CA GLY A 57 -2.41 4.18 -12.00
C GLY A 57 -2.96 5.26 -11.11
N ALA A 58 -3.17 4.87 -9.86
CA ALA A 58 -3.47 5.83 -8.82
C ALA A 58 -2.16 6.56 -8.47
N LEU A 59 -2.10 7.85 -8.78
CA LEU A 59 -0.93 8.71 -8.58
C LEU A 59 -1.20 9.69 -7.45
N CYS A 60 -0.17 9.93 -6.64
CA CYS A 60 -0.16 11.03 -5.68
C CYS A 60 -0.37 12.37 -6.39
N GLN A 61 -0.88 13.35 -5.64
CA GLN A 61 -1.20 14.66 -6.18
C GLN A 61 0.06 15.32 -6.72
N ALA A 62 0.16 15.51 -8.04
CA ALA A 62 1.30 16.19 -8.62
C ALA A 62 1.35 17.68 -8.21
N ASP A 63 2.55 18.20 -8.07
CA ASP A 63 2.83 19.62 -7.88
C ASP A 63 3.78 20.14 -8.98
N GLY A 64 4.40 21.31 -8.76
CA GLY A 64 5.37 21.89 -9.68
C GLY A 64 6.63 21.05 -9.92
N GLU A 65 6.91 20.05 -9.09
CA GLU A 65 8.03 19.10 -9.22
C GLU A 65 7.61 17.76 -9.86
N GLY A 66 6.32 17.53 -10.04
CA GLY A 66 5.75 16.35 -10.69
C GLY A 66 4.99 15.45 -9.71
N THR A 67 4.79 14.18 -10.11
CA THR A 67 4.17 13.16 -9.25
C THR A 67 5.20 12.59 -8.30
N ALA A 68 4.97 12.65 -6.98
CA ALA A 68 5.92 12.12 -6.00
C ALA A 68 5.79 10.60 -5.76
N CYS A 69 4.60 10.03 -5.94
CA CYS A 69 4.38 8.59 -5.75
C CYS A 69 3.23 8.01 -6.59
N GLN A 70 3.22 6.68 -6.67
CA GLN A 70 2.23 5.86 -7.33
C GLN A 70 1.85 4.67 -6.43
N LEU A 71 0.60 4.24 -6.53
CA LEU A 71 0.08 3.00 -5.93
C LEU A 71 -0.36 2.02 -7.02
N ALA A 72 0.10 0.78 -6.90
CA ALA A 72 -0.42 -0.35 -7.66
C ALA A 72 -0.98 -1.42 -6.72
N VAL A 73 -2.14 -1.99 -7.08
CA VAL A 73 -2.80 -3.02 -6.26
C VAL A 73 -3.25 -4.17 -7.17
N TYR A 74 -2.85 -5.37 -6.81
CA TYR A 74 -3.20 -6.61 -7.50
C TYR A 74 -3.84 -7.60 -6.53
N TYR A 75 -4.64 -8.51 -7.06
CA TYR A 75 -5.24 -9.58 -6.29
C TYR A 75 -5.15 -10.93 -6.99
N ARG A 76 -5.18 -12.00 -6.19
CA ARG A 76 -5.22 -13.39 -6.65
C ARG A 76 -5.96 -14.25 -5.64
N ILE A 77 -6.77 -15.20 -6.11
CA ILE A 77 -7.31 -16.26 -5.25
C ILE A 77 -6.21 -17.31 -5.05
N ALA A 78 -5.86 -17.58 -3.80
CA ALA A 78 -4.79 -18.50 -3.45
C ALA A 78 -5.15 -19.94 -3.89
N ASP A 79 -4.29 -20.53 -4.70
CA ASP A 79 -4.36 -21.94 -5.10
C ASP A 79 -3.27 -22.80 -4.44
N GLY A 80 -2.34 -22.17 -3.71
CA GLY A 80 -1.25 -22.82 -3.00
C GLY A 80 0.07 -22.89 -3.78
N SER A 81 0.08 -22.45 -5.04
CA SER A 81 1.31 -22.29 -5.84
C SER A 81 2.06 -20.99 -5.55
N GLU A 82 1.41 -20.02 -4.88
CA GLU A 82 1.98 -18.69 -4.70
C GLU A 82 3.03 -18.68 -3.59
N THR A 83 4.26 -18.34 -3.95
CA THR A 83 5.38 -18.19 -3.00
C THR A 83 5.76 -16.72 -2.79
N THR A 84 5.71 -15.91 -3.85
CA THR A 84 6.08 -14.50 -3.85
C THR A 84 5.16 -13.69 -4.78
N ALA A 85 4.99 -12.41 -4.46
CA ALA A 85 4.44 -11.41 -5.35
C ALA A 85 5.57 -10.48 -5.78
N SER A 86 5.96 -10.54 -7.05
CA SER A 86 7.09 -9.80 -7.60
C SER A 86 6.61 -8.62 -8.43
N PHE A 87 7.12 -7.44 -8.14
CA PHE A 87 6.89 -6.23 -8.93
C PHE A 87 8.18 -5.82 -9.62
N SER A 88 8.08 -5.19 -10.78
CA SER A 88 9.21 -4.55 -11.45
C SER A 88 8.82 -3.22 -12.07
N TRP A 89 9.80 -2.35 -12.31
CA TRP A 89 9.56 -1.02 -12.86
C TRP A 89 10.77 -0.47 -13.63
N GLY A 90 10.50 0.57 -14.42
CA GLY A 90 11.52 1.31 -15.16
C GLY A 90 12.37 2.21 -14.26
N GLY A 91 13.68 2.07 -14.38
CA GLY A 91 14.66 2.90 -13.66
C GLY A 91 14.78 2.56 -12.18
N MET A 92 15.63 3.31 -11.50
CA MET A 92 15.92 3.13 -10.07
C MET A 92 14.95 3.95 -9.22
N ARG A 93 14.17 3.30 -8.36
CA ARG A 93 13.14 3.96 -7.53
C ARG A 93 13.06 3.34 -6.13
N ARG A 94 12.56 4.14 -5.18
CA ARG A 94 12.17 3.68 -3.83
C ARG A 94 10.79 3.03 -3.91
N ALA A 95 10.60 1.92 -3.22
CA ALA A 95 9.31 1.25 -3.18
C ALA A 95 9.10 0.51 -1.86
N ALA A 96 7.87 0.56 -1.36
CA ALA A 96 7.40 -0.22 -0.24
C ALA A 96 6.24 -1.09 -0.71
N GLY A 97 6.25 -2.37 -0.34
CA GLY A 97 5.20 -3.29 -0.75
C GLY A 97 4.78 -4.26 0.33
N ALA A 98 3.57 -4.79 0.17
CA ALA A 98 2.97 -5.71 1.11
C ALA A 98 2.10 -6.76 0.41
N VAL A 99 2.01 -7.95 1.01
CA VAL A 99 1.01 -8.96 0.65
C VAL A 99 0.12 -9.25 1.86
N LEU A 100 -1.18 -9.03 1.66
CA LEU A 100 -2.23 -9.31 2.62
C LEU A 100 -2.97 -10.59 2.21
N ARG A 101 -3.42 -11.36 3.20
CA ARG A 101 -4.25 -12.55 3.00
C ARG A 101 -5.57 -12.39 3.75
N PHE A 102 -6.68 -12.59 3.07
CA PHE A 102 -8.03 -12.50 3.61
C PHE A 102 -8.76 -13.82 3.43
N SER A 103 -9.27 -14.36 4.53
CA SER A 103 -10.08 -15.57 4.53
C SER A 103 -11.58 -15.27 4.52
N ASN A 104 -12.37 -16.25 4.09
CA ASN A 104 -13.82 -16.18 3.95
C ASN A 104 -14.28 -15.08 2.99
N VAL A 105 -13.61 -14.98 1.84
CA VAL A 105 -13.93 -14.05 0.75
C VAL A 105 -14.80 -14.71 -0.32
N ASP A 106 -15.49 -13.90 -1.12
CA ASP A 106 -16.11 -14.37 -2.35
C ASP A 106 -15.00 -14.75 -3.35
N ALA A 107 -14.91 -16.01 -3.75
CA ALA A 107 -13.86 -16.46 -4.66
C ALA A 107 -14.13 -16.08 -6.13
N ASP A 108 -15.39 -15.87 -6.49
CA ASP A 108 -15.81 -15.56 -7.86
C ASP A 108 -15.77 -14.05 -8.13
N ALA A 109 -16.06 -13.23 -7.10
CA ALA A 109 -16.03 -11.77 -7.18
C ALA A 109 -15.46 -11.13 -5.90
N PRO A 110 -14.18 -11.37 -5.55
CA PRO A 110 -13.59 -10.99 -4.27
C PRO A 110 -13.51 -9.47 -4.03
N VAL A 111 -13.37 -8.70 -5.10
CA VAL A 111 -13.18 -7.25 -5.05
C VAL A 111 -14.49 -6.56 -5.44
N GLY A 112 -14.95 -5.65 -4.58
CA GLY A 112 -16.13 -4.82 -4.82
C GLY A 112 -15.77 -3.42 -5.28
N VAL A 113 -16.44 -2.42 -4.71
CA VAL A 113 -16.15 -1.01 -5.01
C VAL A 113 -14.74 -0.66 -4.56
N ALA A 114 -14.00 0.01 -5.44
CA ALA A 114 -12.64 0.46 -5.19
C ALA A 114 -12.53 1.94 -5.59
N ARG A 115 -11.95 2.76 -4.72
CA ARG A 115 -11.85 4.21 -4.93
C ARG A 115 -10.50 4.74 -4.41
N PRO A 116 -9.69 5.38 -5.27
CA PRO A 116 -8.57 6.20 -4.84
C PRO A 116 -9.03 7.63 -4.50
N ASP A 117 -8.25 8.32 -3.68
CA ASP A 117 -8.29 9.77 -3.49
C ASP A 117 -6.87 10.29 -3.26
N ARG A 118 -6.59 11.54 -3.60
CA ARG A 118 -5.24 12.11 -3.49
C ARG A 118 -5.27 13.54 -3.00
N GLY A 119 -4.17 13.98 -2.39
CA GLY A 119 -4.06 15.33 -1.89
C GLY A 119 -2.65 15.66 -1.43
N SER A 120 -2.53 16.83 -0.83
CA SER A 120 -1.33 17.30 -0.16
C SER A 120 -1.74 17.88 1.19
N SER A 121 -1.34 17.20 2.26
CA SER A 121 -1.62 17.56 3.66
C SER A 121 -0.91 16.59 4.59
N ASP A 122 -0.82 16.93 5.87
CA ASP A 122 -0.34 16.05 6.95
C ASP A 122 -1.40 15.04 7.45
N ALA A 123 -2.68 15.20 7.05
CA ALA A 123 -3.79 14.37 7.50
C ALA A 123 -4.54 13.65 6.35
N PRO A 124 -3.88 12.74 5.59
CA PRO A 124 -4.55 11.96 4.54
C PRO A 124 -5.75 11.18 5.05
N THR A 125 -6.85 11.23 4.31
CA THR A 125 -8.09 10.51 4.64
C THR A 125 -8.48 9.58 3.50
N ALA A 126 -8.77 8.31 3.82
CA ALA A 126 -9.26 7.34 2.83
C ALA A 126 -10.68 7.69 2.38
N PRO A 127 -10.98 7.58 1.07
CA PRO A 127 -12.31 7.86 0.57
C PRO A 127 -13.34 6.88 1.16
N THR A 128 -14.51 7.38 1.53
CA THR A 128 -15.62 6.51 1.95
C THR A 128 -16.20 5.79 0.73
N ILE A 129 -16.34 4.47 0.83
CA ILE A 129 -17.07 3.63 -0.13
C ILE A 129 -18.30 3.03 0.53
N THR A 130 -19.31 2.66 -0.27
CA THR A 130 -20.45 1.89 0.21
C THR A 130 -20.20 0.43 -0.12
N THR A 131 -20.10 -0.42 0.90
CA THR A 131 -20.00 -1.87 0.69
C THR A 131 -21.30 -2.41 0.13
N THR A 132 -21.19 -3.42 -0.71
CA THR A 132 -22.31 -4.04 -1.43
C THR A 132 -22.79 -5.32 -0.76
N GLN A 133 -22.05 -5.84 0.22
CA GLN A 133 -22.35 -7.10 0.89
C GLN A 133 -22.14 -7.07 2.41
N ASP A 134 -23.04 -7.76 3.11
CA ASP A 134 -22.95 -7.95 4.56
C ASP A 134 -21.68 -8.75 4.93
N GLY A 135 -20.97 -8.28 5.95
CA GLY A 135 -19.74 -8.91 6.38
C GLY A 135 -18.52 -8.60 5.51
N SER A 136 -18.65 -7.77 4.46
CA SER A 136 -17.50 -7.29 3.68
C SER A 136 -16.46 -6.63 4.59
N ARG A 137 -15.21 -6.65 4.14
CA ARG A 137 -14.14 -5.84 4.71
C ARG A 137 -13.86 -4.65 3.81
N VAL A 138 -13.44 -3.53 4.38
CA VAL A 138 -12.88 -2.42 3.62
C VAL A 138 -11.41 -2.33 3.94
N LEU A 139 -10.58 -2.66 2.96
CA LEU A 139 -9.13 -2.43 2.99
C LEU A 139 -8.89 -0.98 2.64
N ARG A 140 -8.10 -0.29 3.46
CA ARG A 140 -7.69 1.07 3.23
C ARG A 140 -6.19 1.18 3.18
N ILE A 141 -5.70 1.94 2.23
CA ILE A 141 -4.30 2.06 1.89
C ILE A 141 -3.97 3.55 1.86
N VAL A 142 -2.79 3.92 2.34
CA VAL A 142 -2.18 5.22 2.07
C VAL A 142 -0.77 4.99 1.56
N VAL A 143 -0.43 5.67 0.48
CA VAL A 143 0.93 5.84 -0.03
C VAL A 143 1.25 7.33 -0.01
N CYS A 144 2.43 7.67 0.46
CA CYS A 144 2.91 9.05 0.53
C CYS A 144 4.39 9.09 0.12
N GLU A 145 4.79 10.19 -0.50
CA GLU A 145 6.17 10.64 -0.30
C GLU A 145 6.22 11.20 1.11
N LEU A 146 7.28 10.92 1.84
CA LEU A 146 7.52 11.55 3.14
C LEU A 146 8.72 12.45 3.00
N ASP A 147 8.50 13.76 3.08
CA ASP A 147 9.58 14.68 3.36
C ASP A 147 10.02 14.51 4.83
N GLU A 148 11.30 14.65 5.12
CA GLU A 148 11.82 14.68 6.49
C GLU A 148 11.56 13.43 7.37
N ALA A 149 11.32 12.26 6.75
CA ALA A 149 10.95 11.01 7.44
C ALA A 149 11.89 10.61 8.61
N GLY A 150 13.15 11.04 8.60
CA GLY A 150 14.13 10.79 9.67
C GLY A 150 13.90 11.55 10.96
N ILE A 151 13.23 12.70 10.90
CA ILE A 151 12.87 13.49 12.09
C ILE A 151 11.75 12.77 12.88
N PHE A 152 10.96 11.90 12.22
CA PHE A 152 9.75 11.30 12.76
C PHE A 152 9.77 9.76 12.77
N LEU A 153 10.94 9.12 12.90
CA LEU A 153 11.07 7.64 12.82
C LEU A 153 10.03 6.85 13.67
N PRO A 154 9.60 7.31 14.86
CA PRO A 154 8.30 6.95 15.43
C PRO A 154 7.24 7.99 15.04
N GLY A 155 6.31 7.62 14.15
CA GLY A 155 5.13 8.45 13.82
C GLY A 155 5.11 9.06 12.42
N ALA A 156 6.15 8.88 11.59
CA ALA A 156 6.20 9.41 10.22
C ALA A 156 4.98 9.03 9.36
N LEU A 157 4.34 7.90 9.69
CA LEU A 157 3.03 7.52 9.19
C LEU A 157 2.27 6.76 10.28
N ALA A 158 1.24 7.39 10.85
CA ALA A 158 0.47 6.83 11.97
C ALA A 158 -1.02 6.78 11.65
N LEU A 159 -1.68 5.69 12.03
CA LEU A 159 -3.14 5.61 11.98
C LEU A 159 -3.71 6.42 13.15
N SER A 160 -4.54 7.42 12.86
CA SER A 160 -5.07 8.34 13.88
C SER A 160 -6.42 7.90 14.47
N ASP A 161 -7.19 7.12 13.73
CA ASP A 161 -8.52 6.68 14.18
C ASP A 161 -8.50 5.46 15.10
N GLU A 162 -9.48 5.41 16.01
CA GLU A 162 -9.72 4.32 16.96
C GLU A 162 -11.04 3.59 16.62
N PRO A 163 -11.13 2.24 16.57
CA PRO A 163 -10.12 1.25 16.24
C PRO A 163 -10.40 0.58 14.88
N PRO A 164 -9.80 1.03 13.77
CA PRO A 164 -9.44 0.14 12.69
C PRO A 164 -8.24 -0.70 13.16
N SER A 165 -8.23 -2.01 12.90
CA SER A 165 -7.00 -2.77 13.12
C SER A 165 -5.98 -2.34 12.06
N SER A 166 -5.03 -1.48 12.45
CA SER A 166 -3.84 -1.23 11.63
C SER A 166 -3.18 -2.58 11.35
N ARG A 167 -2.95 -2.86 10.08
CA ARG A 167 -2.28 -4.09 9.67
C ARG A 167 -0.80 -3.81 9.52
N LEU A 168 -0.40 -2.71 8.88
CA LEU A 168 0.99 -2.44 8.54
C LEU A 168 1.22 -0.94 8.38
N ASN A 169 2.34 -0.45 8.92
CA ASN A 169 2.95 0.82 8.54
C ASN A 169 4.41 0.52 8.18
N ILE A 170 4.84 0.90 6.98
CA ILE A 170 6.19 0.66 6.48
C ILE A 170 6.70 1.92 5.77
N VAL A 171 7.98 2.24 5.99
CA VAL A 171 8.66 3.38 5.35
C VAL A 171 9.91 2.84 4.67
N SER A 172 10.07 3.16 3.39
CA SER A 172 11.23 2.80 2.57
C SER A 172 12.16 4.02 2.42
N PHE A 173 13.40 3.87 2.88
CA PHE A 173 14.46 4.88 2.80
C PHE A 173 15.42 4.60 1.62
N PRO A 174 16.08 5.62 1.05
CA PRO A 174 17.20 5.40 0.12
C PRO A 174 18.41 4.75 0.83
N ASP A 175 19.37 4.19 0.09
CA ASP A 175 20.58 3.54 0.63
C ASP A 175 21.69 4.57 0.74
N ALA A 176 22.36 4.59 1.89
CA ALA A 176 23.50 5.45 2.19
C ALA A 176 24.67 5.26 1.21
N VAL A 177 24.82 4.10 0.57
CA VAL A 177 25.89 3.87 -0.42
C VAL A 177 25.61 4.62 -1.74
N THR A 178 24.36 4.64 -2.17
CA THR A 178 23.96 5.24 -3.47
C THR A 178 23.54 6.70 -3.35
N ASP A 179 23.06 7.10 -2.17
CA ASP A 179 22.64 8.45 -1.84
C ASP A 179 23.24 8.81 -0.47
N PRO A 180 24.57 9.05 -0.39
CA PRO A 180 25.25 9.30 0.89
C PRO A 180 24.80 10.58 1.59
N THR A 181 24.05 11.44 0.91
CA THR A 181 23.46 12.66 1.47
C THR A 181 22.12 12.38 2.14
N ASN A 182 21.31 11.43 1.63
CA ASN A 182 19.93 11.20 2.12
C ASN A 182 19.62 9.76 2.54
N GLY A 183 20.55 8.82 2.33
CA GLY A 183 20.35 7.38 2.45
C GLY A 183 20.62 6.80 3.82
N CYS A 184 19.91 5.72 4.13
CA CYS A 184 20.00 4.92 5.34
C CYS A 184 20.40 3.48 5.01
N GLY A 185 21.52 3.02 5.57
CA GLY A 185 21.82 1.58 5.70
C GLY A 185 21.35 1.05 7.05
N PRO A 186 21.22 -0.28 7.24
CA PRO A 186 21.08 -0.83 8.59
C PRO A 186 22.36 -0.52 9.41
N PRO A 187 22.27 0.04 10.64
CA PRO A 187 21.05 0.41 11.38
C PRO A 187 20.52 1.82 11.05
N LEU A 188 19.19 1.96 10.99
CA LEU A 188 18.46 3.21 10.72
C LEU A 188 18.73 4.36 11.72
N SER A 189 19.34 4.05 12.87
CA SER A 189 19.67 5.00 13.93
C SER A 189 20.85 5.94 13.62
N ALA A 190 21.49 5.78 12.45
CA ALA A 190 22.65 6.57 12.04
C ALA A 190 22.33 7.65 10.98
N CYS A 191 21.06 7.91 10.70
CA CYS A 191 20.63 8.80 9.63
C CYS A 191 20.44 10.25 10.09
N ASP A 192 21.40 11.12 9.81
CA ASP A 192 21.32 12.56 10.12
C ASP A 192 20.63 13.40 9.03
N ALA A 193 20.17 12.79 7.94
CA ALA A 193 19.26 13.41 6.98
C ALA A 193 18.55 12.34 6.16
N THR A 194 17.24 12.18 6.31
CA THR A 194 16.41 11.53 5.27
C THR A 194 15.39 12.55 4.83
N VAL A 195 15.73 13.26 3.75
CA VAL A 195 14.86 14.32 3.23
C VAL A 195 13.66 13.72 2.51
N ARG A 196 13.74 12.51 1.90
CA ARG A 196 12.64 11.89 1.13
C ARG A 196 12.56 10.36 1.26
N ALA A 197 11.37 9.83 1.54
CA ALA A 197 11.05 8.39 1.63
C ALA A 197 9.71 8.05 0.96
N VAL A 198 9.41 6.76 0.78
CA VAL A 198 8.06 6.29 0.41
C VAL A 198 7.42 5.61 1.61
N GLY A 199 6.33 6.17 2.10
CA GLY A 199 5.50 5.58 3.15
C GLY A 199 4.36 4.75 2.56
N LEU A 200 4.10 3.59 3.14
CA LEU A 200 2.93 2.75 2.86
C LEU A 200 2.31 2.32 4.18
N ALA A 201 1.01 2.55 4.36
CA ALA A 201 0.25 1.98 5.47
C ALA A 201 -1.06 1.38 5.01
N VAL A 202 -1.50 0.35 5.74
CA VAL A 202 -2.75 -0.35 5.46
C VAL A 202 -3.54 -0.61 6.74
N SER A 203 -4.84 -0.41 6.65
CA SER A 203 -5.80 -0.77 7.70
C SER A 203 -6.97 -1.53 7.07
N ASP A 204 -7.65 -2.36 7.85
CA ASP A 204 -8.92 -2.92 7.42
C ASP A 204 -9.98 -2.91 8.51
N THR A 205 -11.23 -2.80 8.08
CA THR A 205 -12.40 -2.84 8.96
C THR A 205 -13.41 -3.83 8.40
N ARG A 206 -13.97 -4.70 9.25
CA ARG A 206 -15.08 -5.57 8.85
C ARG A 206 -16.41 -4.89 9.15
N HIS A 207 -17.29 -4.85 8.16
CA HIS A 207 -18.63 -4.27 8.27
C HIS A 207 -19.65 -5.36 8.50
N ALA A 208 -20.40 -5.30 9.60
CA ALA A 208 -21.42 -6.31 9.89
C ALA A 208 -22.56 -6.30 8.86
N ARG A 209 -22.89 -5.12 8.32
CA ARG A 209 -23.88 -4.90 7.28
C ARG A 209 -23.30 -4.08 6.12
N ALA A 210 -23.85 -4.28 4.93
CA ALA A 210 -23.57 -3.43 3.78
C ALA A 210 -23.92 -1.96 4.10
N GLY A 211 -23.07 -1.04 3.68
CA GLY A 211 -23.26 0.40 3.95
C GLY A 211 -21.96 1.20 3.84
N PRO A 212 -22.01 2.49 4.22
CA PRO A 212 -20.84 3.36 4.19
C PRO A 212 -19.72 2.83 5.08
N SER A 213 -18.50 2.87 4.57
CA SER A 213 -17.31 2.39 5.28
C SER A 213 -16.95 3.27 6.48
N GLY A 214 -17.37 4.53 6.46
CA GLY A 214 -16.85 5.57 7.35
C GLY A 214 -15.43 6.01 6.95
N PRO A 215 -14.99 7.16 7.50
CA PRO A 215 -13.66 7.69 7.26
C PRO A 215 -12.58 6.85 7.95
N VAL A 216 -11.37 6.88 7.41
CA VAL A 216 -10.15 6.53 8.14
C VAL A 216 -9.04 7.50 7.74
N SER A 217 -8.34 8.06 8.72
CA SER A 217 -7.29 9.05 8.53
C SER A 217 -5.96 8.60 9.12
N TRP A 218 -4.88 9.03 8.48
CA TRP A 218 -3.52 8.91 8.98
C TRP A 218 -2.94 10.30 9.25
N GLU A 219 -1.91 10.33 10.08
CA GLU A 219 -1.07 11.49 10.33
C GLU A 219 0.31 11.23 9.71
N LEU A 220 0.85 12.25 9.04
CA LEU A 220 2.18 12.31 8.47
C LEU A 220 3.03 13.29 9.28
N GLY A 221 4.36 13.09 9.25
CA GLY A 221 5.30 14.03 9.87
C GLY A 221 5.34 15.43 9.22
N GLY A 222 4.71 15.61 8.05
CA GLY A 222 4.69 16.85 7.29
C GLY A 222 3.58 16.91 6.25
N GLY A 223 3.44 18.08 5.62
CA GLY A 223 2.43 18.36 4.59
C GLY A 223 2.81 17.75 3.24
N ASP A 224 2.74 16.43 3.12
CA ASP A 224 3.27 15.71 1.97
C ASP A 224 2.22 15.39 0.89
N GLN A 225 2.69 15.05 -0.32
CA GLN A 225 1.85 14.47 -1.35
C GLN A 225 1.47 13.03 -0.99
N TRP A 226 0.18 12.74 -1.06
CA TRP A 226 -0.33 11.42 -0.73
C TRP A 226 -1.41 10.95 -1.70
N LEU A 227 -1.64 9.65 -1.63
CA LEU A 227 -2.70 8.92 -2.28
C LEU A 227 -3.27 7.91 -1.29
N THR A 228 -4.57 7.98 -1.07
CA THR A 228 -5.32 7.01 -0.28
C THR A 228 -6.21 6.16 -1.17
N ALA A 229 -6.62 5.01 -0.66
CA ALA A 229 -7.55 4.12 -1.33
C ALA A 229 -8.45 3.42 -0.33
N SER A 230 -9.68 3.14 -0.77
CA SER A 230 -10.58 2.20 -0.11
C SER A 230 -11.04 1.14 -1.11
N ILE A 231 -10.94 -0.13 -0.71
CA ILE A 231 -11.29 -1.29 -1.52
C ILE A 231 -12.21 -2.20 -0.70
N GLU A 232 -13.40 -2.47 -1.22
CA GLU A 232 -14.26 -3.51 -0.67
C GLU A 232 -13.69 -4.90 -0.99
N ILE A 233 -13.51 -5.71 0.04
CA ILE A 233 -13.25 -7.14 -0.04
C ILE A 233 -14.54 -7.85 0.35
N LYS A 234 -15.19 -8.48 -0.63
CA LYS A 234 -16.48 -9.15 -0.44
C LYS A 234 -16.31 -10.42 0.37
N ARG A 235 -17.27 -10.64 1.27
CA ARG A 235 -17.36 -11.89 2.02
C ARG A 235 -17.87 -13.01 1.12
N ALA A 236 -17.53 -14.27 1.40
CA ALA A 236 -18.19 -15.40 0.75
C ALA A 236 -19.73 -15.31 0.91
N PRO A 237 -20.52 -15.56 -0.14
CA PRO A 237 -21.96 -15.79 -0.03
C PRO A 237 -22.25 -16.87 1.02
N ARG A 238 -23.36 -16.73 1.74
CA ARG A 238 -23.84 -17.78 2.65
C ARG A 238 -24.75 -18.74 1.91
#